data_AF-W9ZFK0-F1
#
_entry.id   AF-W9ZFK0-F1
#
_cell.length_a   1.000
_cell.length_b   1.000
_cell.length_c   1.000
_cell.angle_alpha   90.00
_cell.angle_beta   90.00
_cell.angle_gamma   90.00
#
_symmetry.space_group_name_H-M   'P 1'
#
loop_
_entity.id
_entity.type
_entity.pdbx_description
1 polymer ?
#
loop_
_entity_poly.entity_id
_entity_poly.type
_entity_poly.pdbx_seq_one_letter_code
_entity_poly.pdbx_strand_id
1 'polypeptide(L)'
;MRRERKRDVQAMFGRATTLYPRSIELLEQLDLTKELCQVGFIARSAVNYRDGQRLNDRGRQPMFEPFRNSFHDYALNIGQYNSEEVILAKYQKDSGKNIWFGWALENFVLDSSLGDGYNITASLKHRSSGNLEKYLVGADGGSSTVRHLANIKMEGDQTTYRWILIDGKMKINMPDADIGFAAVESKHHGNVLWVKLDQDAHRIGFSLTEPLLAKYPNGLTK
;
A
#
# COMPACT_ATOMS: atom_id res chain seq x y z
N MET A 1 8.95 -19.31 -12.95
CA MET A 1 7.52 -19.49 -12.57
C MET A 1 7.24 -18.61 -11.36
N ARG A 2 6.53 -17.50 -11.50
CA ARG A 2 6.25 -16.57 -10.39
C ARG A 2 5.17 -17.20 -9.52
N ARG A 3 5.52 -17.78 -8.36
CA ARG A 3 4.53 -18.20 -7.37
C ARG A 3 3.90 -16.95 -6.80
N GLU A 4 2.77 -16.52 -7.35
CA GLU A 4 1.92 -15.52 -6.72
C GLU A 4 1.50 -16.05 -5.34
N ARG A 5 1.73 -15.27 -4.28
CA ARG A 5 1.26 -15.64 -2.94
C ARG A 5 -0.28 -15.64 -3.00
N LYS A 6 -0.91 -16.65 -2.38
CA LYS A 6 -2.38 -16.71 -2.28
C LYS A 6 -2.91 -15.40 -1.68
N ARG A 7 -3.94 -14.80 -2.30
CA ARG A 7 -4.52 -13.49 -1.97
C ARG A 7 -4.84 -13.35 -0.47
N ASP A 8 -5.30 -14.42 0.16
CA ASP A 8 -5.67 -14.46 1.58
C ASP A 8 -4.46 -14.24 2.50
N VAL A 9 -3.30 -14.79 2.17
CA VAL A 9 -2.05 -14.57 2.92
C VAL A 9 -1.51 -13.17 2.65
N GLN A 10 -1.69 -12.65 1.44
CA GLN A 10 -1.26 -11.30 1.09
C GLN A 10 -2.10 -10.21 1.78
N ALA A 11 -3.40 -10.46 1.97
CA ALA A 11 -4.30 -9.57 2.70
C ALA A 11 -3.85 -9.37 4.16
N MET A 12 -3.30 -10.41 4.80
CA MET A 12 -2.87 -10.32 6.20
C MET A 12 -1.67 -9.41 6.46
N PHE A 13 -0.85 -9.12 5.45
CA PHE A 13 0.37 -8.30 5.63
C PHE A 13 0.33 -6.99 4.85
N GLY A 14 -0.44 -6.94 3.75
CA GLY A 14 -0.51 -5.77 2.89
C GLY A 14 0.83 -5.44 2.21
N ARG A 15 0.84 -4.36 1.41
CA ARG A 15 2.02 -3.87 0.70
C ARG A 15 2.29 -2.39 0.91
N ALA A 16 1.28 -1.58 1.18
CA ALA A 16 1.44 -0.17 1.55
C ALA A 16 1.67 -0.01 3.07
N THR A 17 2.26 1.11 3.49
CA THR A 17 2.61 1.38 4.90
C THR A 17 2.49 2.84 5.33
N THR A 18 2.12 3.78 4.45
CA THR A 18 2.16 5.21 4.77
C THR A 18 1.00 5.94 4.13
N LEU A 19 0.29 6.74 4.94
CA LEU A 19 -0.67 7.74 4.50
C LEU A 19 0.00 9.12 4.60
N TYR A 20 -0.10 9.91 3.53
CA TYR A 20 0.47 11.25 3.45
C TYR A 20 -0.57 12.32 3.84
N PRO A 21 -0.14 13.54 4.22
CA PRO A 21 -1.02 14.60 4.73
C PRO A 21 -2.34 14.77 3.98
N ARG A 22 -2.30 14.90 2.65
CA ARG A 22 -3.51 15.11 1.85
C ARG A 22 -4.46 13.92 1.87
N SER A 23 -3.95 12.69 1.98
CA SER A 23 -4.79 11.50 2.17
C SER A 23 -5.43 11.51 3.56
N ILE A 24 -4.70 11.95 4.59
CA ILE A 24 -5.23 12.05 5.95
C ILE A 24 -6.33 13.11 6.01
N GLU A 25 -6.16 14.27 5.37
CA GLU A 25 -7.22 15.29 5.27
C GLU A 25 -8.52 14.75 4.63
N LEU A 26 -8.42 13.88 3.61
CA LEU A 26 -9.59 13.24 3.01
C LEU A 26 -10.23 12.22 3.96
N LEU A 27 -9.44 11.53 4.77
CA LEU A 27 -9.93 10.57 5.77
C LEU A 27 -10.52 11.28 7.00
N GLU A 28 -10.06 12.49 7.32
CA GLU A 28 -10.64 13.35 8.36
C GLU A 28 -12.10 13.69 8.05
N GLN A 29 -12.41 13.98 6.78
CA GLN A 29 -13.78 14.24 6.33
C GLN A 29 -14.73 13.05 6.50
N LEU A 30 -14.18 11.86 6.75
CA LEU A 30 -14.92 10.62 6.98
C LEU A 30 -14.86 10.16 8.44
N ASP A 31 -14.34 11.00 9.35
CA ASP A 31 -14.14 10.70 10.77
C ASP A 31 -13.29 9.43 10.99
N LEU A 32 -12.23 9.23 10.19
CA LEU A 32 -11.33 8.06 10.29
C LEU A 32 -10.01 8.36 10.97
N THR A 33 -9.56 9.62 10.97
CA THR A 33 -8.19 9.96 11.39
C THR A 33 -7.92 9.62 12.84
N LYS A 34 -8.89 9.81 13.74
CA LYS A 34 -8.70 9.55 15.17
C LYS A 34 -8.34 8.09 15.42
N GLU A 35 -9.13 7.18 14.88
CA GLU A 35 -8.93 5.73 14.99
C GLU A 35 -7.63 5.30 14.29
N LEU A 36 -7.37 5.83 13.09
CA LEU A 36 -6.12 5.54 12.37
C LEU A 36 -4.88 5.99 13.16
N CYS A 37 -4.92 7.18 13.77
CA CYS A 37 -3.83 7.70 14.59
C CYS A 37 -3.63 6.94 15.91
N GLN A 38 -4.66 6.24 16.42
CA GLN A 38 -4.52 5.41 17.62
C GLN A 38 -3.71 4.13 17.35
N VAL A 39 -3.77 3.60 16.13
CA VAL A 39 -3.10 2.34 15.78
C VAL A 39 -1.82 2.57 14.97
N GLY A 40 -1.72 3.66 14.21
CA GLY A 40 -0.55 4.01 13.41
C GLY A 40 0.57 4.68 14.19
N PHE A 41 1.69 4.91 13.51
CA PHE A 41 2.83 5.68 14.00
C PHE A 41 2.89 7.04 13.30
N ILE A 42 2.82 8.13 14.07
CA ILE A 42 2.89 9.48 13.50
C ILE A 42 4.36 9.87 13.24
N ALA A 43 4.72 10.01 11.97
CA ALA A 43 6.05 10.41 11.53
C ALA A 43 6.07 11.89 11.13
N ARG A 44 6.93 12.68 11.79
CA ARG A 44 7.16 14.11 11.50
C ARG A 44 8.57 14.44 11.02
N SER A 45 9.42 13.43 10.91
CA SER A 45 10.79 13.66 10.49
C SER A 45 11.39 12.42 9.84
N ALA A 46 12.58 12.62 9.28
CA ALA A 46 13.39 11.56 8.72
C ALA A 46 14.86 11.73 9.10
N VAL A 47 15.67 10.71 8.91
CA VAL A 47 17.12 10.85 9.03
C VAL A 47 17.80 10.17 7.86
N ASN A 48 18.99 10.63 7.50
CA ASN A 48 19.78 9.96 6.49
C ASN A 48 21.12 9.56 7.08
N TYR A 49 21.62 8.42 6.65
CA TYR A 49 22.90 7.89 7.09
C TYR A 49 23.76 7.56 5.88
N ARG A 50 25.03 7.94 5.94
CA ARG A 50 26.06 7.54 4.98
C ARG A 50 27.35 7.28 5.72
N ASP A 51 27.98 6.14 5.45
CA ASP A 51 29.23 5.73 6.10
C ASP A 51 29.15 5.78 7.65
N GLY A 52 27.98 5.44 8.21
CA GLY A 52 27.73 5.46 9.66
C GLY A 52 27.51 6.85 10.27
N GLN A 53 27.52 7.91 9.46
CA GLN A 53 27.32 9.28 9.92
C GLN A 53 25.92 9.80 9.55
N ARG A 54 25.31 10.54 10.48
CA ARG A 54 24.02 11.21 10.29
C ARG A 54 24.17 12.42 9.36
N LEU A 55 23.28 12.52 8.38
CA LEU A 55 23.17 13.63 7.43
C LEU A 55 21.77 14.27 7.54
N ASN A 56 21.74 15.57 7.84
CA ASN A 56 20.50 16.30 8.15
C ASN A 56 19.95 17.15 6.99
N ASP A 57 20.71 17.33 5.91
CA ASP A 57 20.44 18.32 4.85
C ASP A 57 19.95 17.72 3.52
N ARG A 58 19.77 16.39 3.44
CA ARG A 58 19.47 15.68 2.18
C ARG A 58 18.43 14.56 2.36
N GLY A 59 18.18 13.80 1.29
CA GLY A 59 17.39 12.56 1.32
C GLY A 59 15.92 12.76 1.68
N ARG A 60 15.43 12.14 2.76
CA ARG A 60 13.98 12.17 3.11
C ARG A 60 13.51 13.39 3.88
N GLN A 61 14.41 14.20 4.44
CA GLN A 61 14.05 15.39 5.22
C GLN A 61 13.24 16.44 4.42
N PRO A 62 13.62 16.80 3.17
CA PRO A 62 12.85 17.74 2.36
C PRO A 62 11.40 17.34 2.08
N MET A 63 11.06 16.05 2.22
CA MET A 63 9.67 15.59 2.08
C MET A 63 8.72 16.26 3.09
N PHE A 64 9.21 16.63 4.28
CA PHE A 64 8.40 17.20 5.36
C PHE A 64 8.15 18.69 5.24
N GLU A 65 8.91 19.40 4.41
CA GLU A 65 8.70 20.83 4.20
C GLU A 65 7.29 21.15 3.70
N PRO A 66 6.76 20.51 2.63
CA PRO A 66 5.39 20.77 2.19
C PRO A 66 4.32 20.30 3.19
N PHE A 67 4.63 19.42 4.14
CA PHE A 67 3.65 18.93 5.12
C PHE A 67 3.20 20.04 6.06
N ARG A 68 4.06 21.02 6.34
CA ARG A 68 3.76 22.16 7.21
C ARG A 68 2.62 23.06 6.70
N ASN A 69 2.26 22.93 5.42
CA ASN A 69 1.17 23.66 4.80
C ASN A 69 -0.16 22.88 4.81
N SER A 70 -0.17 21.66 5.35
CA SER A 70 -1.36 20.81 5.48
C SER A 70 -1.94 20.89 6.88
N PHE A 71 -3.24 20.62 7.01
CA PHE A 71 -3.89 20.53 8.32
C PHE A 71 -3.32 19.40 9.18
N HIS A 72 -2.92 18.29 8.54
CA HIS A 72 -2.19 17.21 9.18
C HIS A 72 -0.70 17.28 8.78
N ASP A 73 0.11 17.91 9.62
CA ASP A 73 1.54 18.19 9.36
C ASP A 73 2.49 16.97 9.43
N TYR A 74 1.96 15.76 9.21
CA TYR A 74 2.64 14.50 9.45
C TYR A 74 2.27 13.43 8.41
N ALA A 75 3.15 12.45 8.24
CA ALA A 75 2.78 11.18 7.64
C ALA A 75 2.33 10.21 8.72
N LEU A 76 1.34 9.38 8.42
CA LEU A 76 0.91 8.29 9.30
C LEU A 76 1.44 6.97 8.73
N ASN A 77 2.43 6.40 9.40
CA ASN A 77 2.95 5.08 9.07
C ASN A 77 2.08 4.01 9.73
N ILE A 78 1.42 3.21 8.90
CA ILE A 78 0.47 2.18 9.33
C ILE A 78 0.46 1.07 8.27
N GLY A 79 0.64 -0.17 8.70
CA GLY A 79 0.52 -1.34 7.83
C GLY A 79 -0.83 -1.35 7.12
N GLN A 80 -0.82 -1.62 5.81
CA GLN A 80 -2.04 -1.58 4.99
C GLN A 80 -3.19 -2.40 5.58
N TYR A 81 -2.90 -3.60 6.12
CA TYR A 81 -3.91 -4.41 6.80
C TYR A 81 -4.60 -3.65 7.94
N ASN A 82 -3.83 -3.01 8.83
CA ASN A 82 -4.39 -2.26 9.96
C ASN A 82 -5.18 -1.03 9.51
N SER A 83 -4.74 -0.34 8.45
CA SER A 83 -5.54 0.76 7.89
C SER A 83 -6.84 0.27 7.25
N GLU A 84 -6.81 -0.86 6.55
CA GLU A 84 -8.00 -1.46 5.91
C GLU A 84 -9.02 -1.93 6.95
N GLU A 85 -8.57 -2.52 8.07
CA GLU A 85 -9.46 -2.92 9.17
C GLU A 85 -10.20 -1.72 9.79
N VAL A 86 -9.51 -0.61 10.03
CA VAL A 86 -10.14 0.61 10.56
C VAL A 86 -11.17 1.17 9.57
N ILE A 87 -10.82 1.23 8.28
CA ILE A 87 -11.70 1.70 7.22
C ILE A 87 -12.93 0.78 7.06
N LEU A 88 -12.71 -0.54 7.09
CA LEU A 88 -13.76 -1.55 7.00
C LEU A 88 -14.75 -1.42 8.16
N ALA A 89 -14.25 -1.31 9.38
CA ALA A 89 -15.08 -1.15 10.56
C ALA A 89 -15.94 0.12 10.50
N LYS A 90 -15.36 1.25 10.04
CA LYS A 90 -16.11 2.49 9.84
C LYS A 90 -17.17 2.34 8.75
N TYR A 91 -16.81 1.76 7.61
CA TYR A 91 -17.73 1.51 6.50
C TYR A 91 -18.94 0.67 6.95
N GLN A 92 -18.69 -0.44 7.67
CA GLN A 92 -19.75 -1.30 8.18
C GLN A 92 -20.66 -0.57 9.17
N LYS A 93 -20.07 0.21 10.09
CA LYS A 93 -20.81 1.00 11.08
C LYS A 93 -21.70 2.05 10.43
N ASP A 94 -21.17 2.82 9.49
CA ASP A 94 -21.90 3.95 8.89
C ASP A 94 -22.94 3.50 7.86
N SER A 95 -22.61 2.47 7.06
CA SER A 95 -23.47 2.03 5.95
C SER A 95 -24.41 0.88 6.31
N GLY A 96 -24.12 0.13 7.38
CA GLY A 96 -24.80 -1.12 7.72
C GLY A 96 -24.56 -2.26 6.71
N LYS A 97 -23.60 -2.10 5.78
CA LYS A 97 -23.32 -3.06 4.70
C LYS A 97 -22.07 -3.89 5.00
N ASN A 98 -22.04 -5.10 4.45
CA ASN A 98 -20.89 -6.00 4.51
C ASN A 98 -20.09 -5.97 3.20
N ILE A 99 -18.79 -6.21 3.31
CA ILE A 99 -17.92 -6.51 2.16
C ILE A 99 -17.91 -8.02 1.92
N TRP A 100 -18.04 -8.41 0.65
CA TRP A 100 -18.06 -9.82 0.24
C TRP A 100 -16.68 -10.24 -0.26
N PHE A 101 -16.04 -11.16 0.47
CA PHE A 101 -14.77 -11.76 0.09
C PHE A 101 -14.97 -13.08 -0.67
N GLY A 102 -13.96 -13.51 -1.42
CA GLY A 102 -13.99 -14.76 -2.19
C GLY A 102 -14.64 -14.67 -3.57
N TRP A 103 -15.18 -13.51 -3.94
CA TRP A 103 -15.80 -13.27 -5.25
C TRP A 103 -14.79 -12.69 -6.25
N ALA A 104 -14.91 -13.10 -7.51
CA ALA A 104 -14.13 -12.56 -8.61
C ALA A 104 -15.03 -12.22 -9.81
N LEU A 105 -14.82 -11.06 -10.43
CA LEU A 105 -15.45 -10.71 -11.71
C LEU A 105 -14.83 -11.54 -12.83
N GLU A 106 -15.65 -12.22 -13.62
CA GLU A 106 -15.23 -12.94 -14.84
C GLU A 106 -15.58 -12.14 -16.10
N ASN A 107 -16.76 -11.50 -16.13
CA ASN A 107 -17.20 -10.68 -17.27
C ASN A 107 -18.21 -9.60 -16.85
N PHE A 108 -18.47 -8.62 -17.71
CA PHE A 108 -19.69 -7.81 -17.64
C PHE A 108 -20.20 -7.46 -19.05
N VAL A 109 -21.51 -7.26 -19.17
CA VAL A 109 -22.16 -6.82 -20.41
C VAL A 109 -22.86 -5.49 -20.16
N LEU A 110 -22.73 -4.58 -21.12
CA LEU A 110 -23.46 -3.32 -21.17
C LEU A 110 -24.62 -3.44 -22.16
N ASP A 111 -25.85 -3.33 -21.67
CA ASP A 111 -27.05 -3.29 -22.48
C ASP A 111 -27.66 -1.88 -22.43
N SER A 112 -27.30 -1.05 -23.41
CA SER A 112 -27.81 0.31 -23.54
C SER A 112 -29.24 0.39 -24.07
N SER A 113 -29.88 -0.74 -24.42
CA SER A 113 -31.28 -0.77 -24.85
C SER A 113 -32.25 -0.73 -23.65
N LEU A 114 -31.77 -1.05 -22.46
CA LEU A 114 -32.53 -0.98 -21.21
C LEU A 114 -32.72 0.49 -20.82
N GLY A 115 -33.97 0.90 -20.66
CA GLY A 115 -34.37 2.27 -20.28
C GLY A 115 -34.51 2.49 -18.77
N ASP A 116 -34.19 1.49 -17.95
CA ASP A 116 -34.35 1.51 -16.49
C ASP A 116 -33.10 1.99 -15.73
N GLY A 117 -31.98 2.19 -16.45
CA GLY A 117 -30.70 2.61 -15.91
C GLY A 117 -29.88 1.50 -15.26
N TYR A 118 -30.29 0.23 -15.39
CA TYR A 118 -29.57 -0.95 -14.91
C TYR A 118 -28.90 -1.70 -16.08
N ASN A 119 -28.03 -0.98 -16.78
CA ASN A 119 -27.51 -1.42 -18.06
C ASN A 119 -26.32 -2.38 -17.92
N ILE A 120 -25.92 -2.76 -16.70
CA ILE A 120 -24.74 -3.61 -16.47
C ILE A 120 -25.16 -4.95 -15.88
N THR A 121 -24.81 -6.04 -16.55
CA THR A 121 -24.88 -7.40 -16.00
C THR A 121 -23.48 -7.93 -15.73
N ALA A 122 -23.15 -8.18 -14.47
CA ALA A 122 -21.83 -8.70 -14.07
C ALA A 122 -21.87 -10.22 -13.84
N SER A 123 -20.94 -10.95 -14.45
CA SER A 123 -20.72 -12.37 -14.21
C SER A 123 -19.65 -12.55 -13.14
N LEU A 124 -20.04 -13.10 -11.99
CA LEU A 124 -19.15 -13.33 -10.85
C LEU A 124 -18.91 -14.82 -10.63
N LYS A 125 -17.69 -15.15 -10.22
CA LYS A 125 -17.31 -16.47 -9.74
C LYS A 125 -17.26 -16.45 -8.21
N HIS A 126 -18.27 -17.06 -7.58
CA HIS A 126 -18.28 -17.64 -6.21
C HIS A 126 -19.73 -17.80 -5.71
N ARG A 127 -20.44 -18.85 -6.16
CA ARG A 127 -21.91 -19.05 -6.15
C ARG A 127 -22.63 -18.34 -7.31
N SER A 128 -23.77 -18.93 -7.70
CA SER A 128 -24.51 -18.73 -8.96
C SER A 128 -24.80 -17.29 -9.39
N SER A 129 -25.00 -17.15 -10.71
CA SER A 129 -24.96 -15.99 -11.61
C SER A 129 -25.76 -14.72 -11.24
N GLY A 130 -25.06 -13.58 -11.36
CA GLY A 130 -25.52 -12.31 -11.96
C GLY A 130 -26.43 -11.41 -11.12
N ASN A 131 -25.94 -10.22 -10.75
CA ASN A 131 -26.79 -9.10 -10.34
C ASN A 131 -26.78 -8.02 -11.44
N LEU A 132 -27.94 -7.40 -11.66
CA LEU A 132 -28.07 -6.17 -12.45
C LEU A 132 -27.57 -4.99 -11.60
N GLU A 133 -26.64 -4.22 -12.13
CA GLU A 133 -26.04 -3.09 -11.44
C GLU A 133 -26.20 -1.81 -12.29
N LYS A 134 -26.44 -0.67 -11.63
CA LYS A 134 -26.45 0.64 -12.32
C LYS A 134 -25.05 1.09 -12.71
N TYR A 135 -24.07 0.77 -11.86
CA TYR A 135 -22.68 1.21 -11.99
C TYR A 135 -21.72 0.11 -11.58
N LEU A 136 -20.60 0.02 -12.29
CA LEU A 136 -19.49 -0.87 -11.98
C LEU A 136 -18.23 -0.03 -11.78
N VAL A 137 -17.60 -0.16 -10.61
CA VAL A 137 -16.34 0.55 -10.28
C VAL A 137 -15.21 -0.47 -10.15
N GLY A 138 -14.20 -0.35 -11.01
CA GLY A 138 -13.01 -1.21 -10.98
C GLY A 138 -11.97 -0.73 -9.98
N ALA A 139 -12.00 -1.29 -8.77
CA ALA A 139 -10.99 -1.08 -7.72
C ALA A 139 -10.10 -2.33 -7.49
N ASP A 140 -9.87 -3.11 -8.54
CA ASP A 140 -9.25 -4.44 -8.55
C ASP A 140 -7.73 -4.44 -8.85
N GLY A 141 -7.09 -3.27 -8.77
CA GLY A 141 -5.63 -3.10 -8.73
C GLY A 141 -4.93 -3.12 -10.09
N GLY A 142 -3.59 -3.28 -10.07
CA GLY A 142 -2.75 -3.12 -11.27
C GLY A 142 -3.07 -4.07 -12.43
N SER A 143 -3.55 -5.28 -12.13
CA SER A 143 -3.99 -6.27 -13.12
C SER A 143 -5.51 -6.28 -13.33
N SER A 144 -6.17 -5.12 -13.17
CA SER A 144 -7.63 -4.96 -13.19
C SER A 144 -8.33 -5.70 -14.33
N THR A 145 -9.19 -6.65 -13.99
CA THR A 145 -10.11 -7.34 -14.89
C THR A 145 -11.13 -6.37 -15.48
N VAL A 146 -11.66 -5.45 -14.67
CA VAL A 146 -12.62 -4.43 -15.14
C VAL A 146 -12.01 -3.60 -16.28
N ARG A 147 -10.79 -3.09 -16.09
CA ARG A 147 -10.07 -2.33 -17.11
C ARG A 147 -9.86 -3.13 -18.40
N HIS A 148 -9.46 -4.40 -18.28
CA HIS A 148 -9.23 -5.27 -19.42
C HIS A 148 -10.50 -5.54 -20.22
N LEU A 149 -11.60 -5.87 -19.55
CA LEU A 149 -12.90 -6.10 -20.19
C LEU A 149 -13.49 -4.84 -20.82
N ALA A 150 -13.24 -3.66 -20.22
CA ALA A 150 -13.61 -2.37 -20.77
C ALA A 150 -12.70 -1.92 -21.94
N ASN A 151 -11.70 -2.72 -22.33
CA ASN A 151 -10.71 -2.40 -23.35
C ASN A 151 -9.97 -1.07 -23.12
N ILE A 152 -9.72 -0.72 -21.85
CA ILE A 152 -8.96 0.47 -21.48
C ILE A 152 -7.47 0.12 -21.45
N LYS A 153 -6.69 0.75 -22.34
CA LYS A 153 -5.24 0.52 -22.43
C LYS A 153 -4.52 1.14 -21.23
N MET A 154 -3.56 0.40 -20.67
CA MET A 154 -2.59 0.91 -19.70
C MET A 154 -1.27 1.16 -20.41
N GLU A 155 -0.84 2.42 -20.48
CA GLU A 155 0.42 2.81 -21.11
C GLU A 155 1.53 2.94 -20.06
N GLY A 156 2.74 2.51 -20.41
CA GLY A 156 3.92 2.62 -19.56
C GLY A 156 4.89 1.46 -19.75
N ASP A 157 6.13 1.69 -19.32
CA ASP A 157 7.20 0.70 -19.35
C ASP A 157 7.29 -0.08 -18.04
N GLN A 158 7.73 -1.34 -18.14
CA GLN A 158 8.07 -2.11 -16.95
C GLN A 158 9.47 -1.76 -16.46
N THR A 159 9.58 -1.42 -15.17
CA THR A 159 10.90 -1.22 -14.55
C THR A 159 11.61 -2.55 -14.35
N THR A 160 12.92 -2.59 -14.61
CA THR A 160 13.75 -3.77 -14.29
C THR A 160 14.17 -3.82 -12.82
N TYR A 161 13.97 -2.74 -12.07
CA TYR A 161 14.30 -2.66 -10.66
C TYR A 161 13.48 -3.64 -9.82
N ARG A 162 14.18 -4.48 -9.06
CA ARG A 162 13.58 -5.36 -8.07
C ARG A 162 13.86 -4.81 -6.68
N TRP A 163 12.83 -4.77 -5.84
CA TRP A 163 12.93 -4.33 -4.45
C TRP A 163 12.56 -5.46 -3.52
N ILE A 164 13.26 -5.52 -2.39
CA ILE A 164 12.88 -6.33 -1.24
C ILE A 164 12.27 -5.41 -0.20
N LEU A 165 11.21 -5.91 0.44
CA LEU A 165 10.57 -5.30 1.59
C LEU A 165 10.50 -6.35 2.69
N ILE A 166 10.91 -5.97 3.89
CA ILE A 166 10.93 -6.80 5.09
C ILE A 166 10.25 -6.01 6.19
N ASP A 167 9.23 -6.60 6.81
CA ASP A 167 8.56 -6.04 7.98
C ASP A 167 8.85 -6.92 9.19
N GLY A 168 9.15 -6.30 10.32
CA GLY A 168 9.35 -7.04 11.56
C GLY A 168 9.76 -6.16 12.72
N LYS A 169 9.77 -6.74 13.92
CA LYS A 169 10.35 -6.11 15.10
C LYS A 169 11.86 -6.24 15.03
N MET A 170 12.55 -5.11 15.10
CA MET A 170 14.00 -5.06 14.91
C MET A 170 14.70 -4.76 16.22
N LYS A 171 15.70 -5.56 16.58
CA LYS A 171 16.66 -5.21 17.65
C LYS A 171 17.87 -4.58 17.00
N ILE A 172 17.99 -3.26 17.08
CA ILE A 172 19.04 -2.49 16.41
C ILE A 172 19.55 -1.37 17.33
N ASN A 173 20.80 -0.93 17.11
CA ASN A 173 21.43 0.18 17.80
C ASN A 173 21.61 1.42 16.89
N MET A 174 20.84 1.49 15.80
CA MET A 174 20.85 2.65 14.90
C MET A 174 20.23 3.84 15.64
N PRO A 175 20.92 4.99 15.74
CA PRO A 175 20.31 6.19 16.31
C PRO A 175 19.05 6.58 15.55
N ASP A 176 18.08 7.19 16.22
CA ASP A 176 16.85 7.69 15.58
C ASP A 176 16.04 6.61 14.81
N ALA A 177 16.17 5.33 15.17
CA ALA A 177 15.47 4.23 14.48
C ALA A 177 13.94 4.36 14.48
N ASP A 178 13.39 5.09 15.44
CA ASP A 178 11.95 5.33 15.57
C ASP A 178 11.54 6.75 15.15
N ILE A 179 12.39 7.50 14.45
CA ILE A 179 12.08 8.90 14.06
C ILE A 179 10.92 9.02 13.05
N GLY A 180 10.54 7.92 12.41
CA GLY A 180 9.52 7.85 11.37
C GLY A 180 10.07 7.24 10.09
N PHE A 181 11.08 7.88 9.50
CA PHE A 181 11.78 7.35 8.32
C PHE A 181 13.29 7.49 8.46
N ALA A 182 14.02 6.53 7.90
CA ALA A 182 15.43 6.73 7.60
C ALA A 182 15.76 6.28 6.17
N ALA A 183 16.78 6.91 5.58
CA ALA A 183 17.45 6.43 4.39
C ALA A 183 18.91 6.13 4.73
N VAL A 184 19.36 4.90 4.47
CA VAL A 184 20.74 4.49 4.75
C VAL A 184 21.42 4.21 3.41
N GLU A 185 22.44 4.99 3.09
CA GLU A 185 23.33 4.77 1.96
C GLU A 185 24.31 3.64 2.30
N SER A 186 24.03 2.44 1.80
CA SER A 186 24.85 1.26 1.99
C SER A 186 25.75 0.99 0.79
N LYS A 187 27.04 0.76 1.04
CA LYS A 187 27.99 0.29 0.02
C LYS A 187 27.62 -1.07 -0.58
N HIS A 188 26.85 -1.88 0.14
CA HIS A 188 26.50 -3.24 -0.29
C HIS A 188 25.05 -3.40 -0.73
N HIS A 189 24.13 -2.58 -0.19
CA HIS A 189 22.69 -2.71 -0.44
C HIS A 189 22.08 -1.47 -1.11
N GLY A 190 22.92 -0.55 -1.58
CA GLY A 190 22.46 0.72 -2.16
C GLY A 190 21.67 1.54 -1.12
N ASN A 191 20.63 2.22 -1.57
CA ASN A 191 19.75 2.98 -0.70
C ASN A 191 18.77 2.06 0.02
N VAL A 192 18.93 1.97 1.34
CA VAL A 192 18.02 1.24 2.22
C VAL A 192 17.00 2.22 2.79
N LEU A 193 15.74 1.96 2.51
CA LEU A 193 14.59 2.56 3.16
C LEU A 193 14.36 1.89 4.52
N TRP A 194 14.21 2.70 5.56
CA TRP A 194 13.76 2.30 6.88
C TRP A 194 12.51 3.10 7.26
N VAL A 195 11.45 2.44 7.70
CA VAL A 195 10.19 3.08 8.12
C VAL A 195 9.79 2.54 9.47
N LYS A 196 9.56 3.42 10.45
CA LYS A 196 8.89 3.03 11.70
C LYS A 196 7.42 2.81 11.41
N LEU A 197 6.91 1.63 11.75
CA LEU A 197 5.51 1.25 11.61
C LEU A 197 4.80 1.18 12.97
N ASP A 198 3.52 0.87 12.91
CA ASP A 198 2.70 0.47 14.05
C ASP A 198 3.20 -0.82 14.73
N GLN A 199 2.65 -1.12 15.91
CA GLN A 199 2.94 -2.33 16.70
C GLN A 199 4.44 -2.56 17.00
N ASP A 200 5.21 -1.48 17.08
CA ASP A 200 6.65 -1.48 17.29
C ASP A 200 7.45 -2.23 16.20
N ALA A 201 6.91 -2.31 14.99
CA ALA A 201 7.58 -2.88 13.83
C ALA A 201 8.33 -1.83 13.00
N HIS A 202 9.22 -2.30 12.13
CA HIS A 202 9.87 -1.49 11.11
C HIS A 202 9.77 -2.17 9.75
N ARG A 203 9.67 -1.36 8.69
CA ARG A 203 9.85 -1.80 7.31
C ARG A 203 11.23 -1.43 6.81
N ILE A 204 11.92 -2.42 6.27
CA ILE A 204 13.20 -2.27 5.59
C ILE A 204 12.99 -2.56 4.11
N GLY A 205 13.43 -1.64 3.25
CA GLY A 205 13.36 -1.81 1.81
C GLY A 205 14.67 -1.49 1.11
N PHE A 206 15.11 -2.30 0.17
CA PHE A 206 16.30 -2.00 -0.63
C PHE A 206 16.21 -2.63 -2.02
N SER A 207 16.96 -2.08 -2.96
CA SER A 207 17.02 -2.60 -4.33
C SER A 207 17.92 -3.84 -4.41
N LEU A 208 17.47 -4.84 -5.15
CA LEU A 208 18.27 -5.99 -5.53
C LEU A 208 19.12 -5.64 -6.74
N THR A 209 20.30 -5.09 -6.46
CA THR A 209 21.32 -4.84 -7.47
C THR A 209 21.82 -6.16 -8.07
N GLU A 210 22.41 -6.12 -9.27
CA GLU A 210 23.00 -7.31 -9.90
C GLU A 210 24.03 -8.02 -9.00
N PRO A 211 24.93 -7.32 -8.29
CA PRO A 211 25.84 -7.96 -7.34
C PRO A 211 25.13 -8.67 -6.17
N LEU A 212 24.01 -8.13 -5.68
CA LEU A 212 23.22 -8.79 -4.64
C LEU A 212 22.54 -10.05 -5.18
N LEU A 213 21.95 -9.97 -6.38
CA LEU A 213 21.32 -11.11 -7.03
C LEU A 213 22.30 -12.26 -7.28
N ALA A 214 23.54 -11.94 -7.67
CA ALA A 214 24.60 -12.93 -7.89
C ALA A 214 24.95 -13.72 -6.61
N LYS A 215 24.75 -13.15 -5.42
CA LYS A 215 24.94 -13.87 -4.14
C LYS A 215 23.83 -14.88 -3.85
N TYR A 216 22.67 -14.74 -4.49
CA TYR A 216 21.49 -15.58 -4.28
C TYR A 216 21.00 -16.17 -5.61
N PRO A 217 21.81 -17.02 -6.28
CA PRO A 217 21.50 -17.54 -7.62
C PRO A 217 20.21 -18.37 -7.66
N ASN A 218 19.81 -18.95 -6.52
CA ASN A 218 18.59 -19.74 -6.38
C ASN A 218 17.41 -18.93 -5.81
N GLY A 219 17.55 -17.61 -5.67
CA GLY A 219 16.56 -16.73 -5.04
C GLY A 219 16.82 -16.45 -3.55
N LEU A 220 16.12 -15.44 -3.03
CA LEU A 220 16.28 -14.92 -1.66
C LEU A 220 15.49 -15.71 -0.60
N THR A 221 14.55 -16.52 -1.05
CA THR A 221 13.74 -17.41 -0.22
C THR A 221 13.95 -18.82 -0.72
N LYS A 222 14.23 -19.76 0.19
CA LYS A 222 14.28 -21.20 -0.14
C LYS A 222 12.95 -21.69 -0.67
#